data_AF-A0A4U6RAC6-F1
#
_entry.id   AF-A0A4U6RAC6-F1
#
_cell.length_a   1.000
_cell.length_b   1.000
_cell.length_c   1.000
_cell.angle_alpha   90.00
_cell.angle_beta   90.00
_cell.angle_gamma   90.00
#
_symmetry.space_group_name_H-M   'P 1'
#
loop_
_entity.id
_entity.type
_entity.pdbx_description
1 polymer ?
#
loop_
_entity_poly.entity_id
_entity_poly.type
_entity_poly.pdbx_seq_one_letter_code
_entity_poly.pdbx_strand_id
1 'polypeptide(L)'
;MKLPAPLVEGRLIRRYKRFLADVLLPDGNEVIAHCPNTGSMLGCQPADARVWLSTSDNPKRKLKYTWELVETAPDQVACINTARPNNQAREAIEQGTVPELSGYGHCKAEVRYGAEKSRIDLHLSGHPSLADAWVEVKNVTLCEEGRGYFPDAVTTRGQKHLRELMTQARAGERAVLFFVVNHTGISSVRPADHIDRAYGELLREADVAGVELLAYRAALSGPEGPDGDVSLVESVPVILEA
;
A
#
# COMPACT_ATOMS: atom_id res chain seq x y z
N MET A 1 -9.66 -1.69 8.82
CA MET A 1 -9.95 -3.06 8.33
C MET A 1 -9.17 -4.08 9.15
N LYS A 2 -9.67 -5.32 9.29
CA LYS A 2 -8.94 -6.39 9.99
C LYS A 2 -8.55 -7.55 9.05
N LEU A 3 -7.36 -8.09 9.25
CA LEU A 3 -6.90 -9.33 8.63
C LEU A 3 -7.64 -10.54 9.21
N PRO A 4 -7.69 -11.69 8.50
CA PRO A 4 -8.22 -12.91 9.07
C PRO A 4 -7.38 -13.34 10.29
N ALA A 5 -8.03 -13.38 11.45
CA ALA A 5 -7.43 -13.69 12.73
C ALA A 5 -7.87 -15.10 13.22
N PRO A 6 -7.09 -15.75 14.11
CA PRO A 6 -5.80 -15.32 14.63
C PRO A 6 -4.68 -15.40 13.56
N LEU A 7 -3.72 -14.48 13.63
CA LEU A 7 -2.50 -14.57 12.83
C LEU A 7 -1.57 -15.63 13.42
N VAL A 8 -0.91 -16.38 12.55
CA VAL A 8 0.08 -17.39 12.92
C VAL A 8 1.47 -16.80 12.73
N GLU A 9 2.21 -16.61 13.82
CA GLU A 9 3.62 -16.19 13.77
C GLU A 9 4.51 -17.33 13.25
N GLY A 10 5.57 -17.00 12.52
CA GLY A 10 6.65 -17.91 12.15
C GLY A 10 7.96 -17.18 11.84
N ARG A 11 8.93 -17.92 11.34
CA ARG A 11 10.23 -17.40 10.86
C ARG A 11 10.40 -17.65 9.38
N LEU A 12 10.72 -16.61 8.62
CA LEU A 12 10.92 -16.70 7.17
C LEU A 12 12.19 -17.49 6.86
N ILE A 13 12.03 -18.62 6.17
CA ILE A 13 13.17 -19.40 5.65
C ILE A 13 13.60 -18.80 4.31
N ARG A 14 12.65 -18.65 3.38
CA ARG A 14 12.91 -18.06 2.06
C ARG A 14 11.61 -17.72 1.34
N ARG A 15 11.66 -16.72 0.45
CA ARG A 15 10.67 -16.48 -0.61
C ARG A 15 11.24 -16.96 -1.94
N TYR A 16 10.41 -17.58 -2.76
CA TYR A 16 10.81 -18.08 -4.08
C TYR A 16 9.64 -18.08 -5.05
N LYS A 17 9.96 -18.12 -6.36
CA LYS A 17 8.97 -18.03 -7.44
C LYS A 17 8.03 -16.81 -7.33
N ARG A 18 8.41 -15.77 -6.57
CA ARG A 18 7.64 -14.56 -6.23
C ARG A 18 6.41 -14.80 -5.35
N PHE A 19 5.70 -15.92 -5.48
CA PHE A 19 4.40 -16.17 -4.84
C PHE A 19 4.41 -17.25 -3.75
N LEU A 20 5.57 -17.82 -3.41
CA LEU A 20 5.74 -18.82 -2.35
C LEU A 20 6.73 -18.34 -1.29
N ALA A 21 6.48 -18.68 -0.04
CA ALA A 21 7.42 -18.53 1.06
C ALA A 21 7.41 -19.80 1.92
N ASP A 22 8.59 -20.32 2.23
CA ASP A 22 8.76 -21.38 3.23
C ASP A 22 8.95 -20.69 4.59
N VAL A 23 8.19 -21.11 5.61
CA VAL A 23 8.14 -20.51 6.94
C VAL A 23 8.22 -21.60 8.00
N LEU A 24 9.10 -21.42 8.99
CA LEU A 24 9.20 -22.28 10.17
C LEU A 24 8.22 -21.80 11.23
N LEU A 25 7.31 -22.67 11.67
CA LEU A 25 6.34 -22.39 12.72
C LEU A 25 6.93 -22.66 14.13
N PRO A 26 6.31 -22.12 15.21
CA PRO A 26 6.79 -22.30 16.58
C PRO A 26 6.82 -23.75 17.08
N ASP A 27 6.02 -24.63 16.48
CA ASP A 27 5.99 -26.07 16.77
C ASP A 27 7.09 -26.87 16.04
N GLY A 28 7.94 -26.17 15.25
CA GLY A 28 9.01 -26.76 14.46
C GLY A 28 8.60 -27.24 13.07
N ASN A 29 7.32 -27.12 12.68
CA ASN A 29 6.87 -27.50 11.35
C ASN A 29 7.21 -26.43 10.30
N GLU A 30 7.68 -26.88 9.14
CA GLU A 30 7.81 -26.01 7.97
C GLU A 30 6.50 -26.00 7.17
N VAL A 31 6.03 -24.79 6.80
CA VAL A 31 4.85 -24.61 5.96
C VAL A 31 5.18 -23.77 4.73
N ILE A 32 4.45 -24.03 3.65
CA ILE A 32 4.48 -23.19 2.44
C ILE A 32 3.32 -22.21 2.50
N ALA A 33 3.63 -20.93 2.59
CA ALA A 33 2.67 -19.83 2.52
C ALA A 33 2.60 -19.23 1.11
N HIS A 34 1.42 -18.76 0.74
CA HIS A 34 1.27 -17.87 -0.41
C HIS A 34 1.89 -16.51 -0.07
N CYS A 35 2.79 -16.01 -0.91
CA CYS A 35 3.24 -14.63 -0.90
C CYS A 35 2.35 -13.81 -1.87
N PRO A 36 1.43 -12.96 -1.37
CA PRO A 36 0.50 -12.19 -2.19
C PRO A 36 1.11 -10.94 -2.83
N ASN A 37 2.43 -10.74 -2.71
CA ASN A 37 3.16 -9.64 -3.30
C ASN A 37 4.06 -10.15 -4.42
N THR A 38 3.85 -9.67 -5.63
CA THR A 38 4.71 -10.05 -6.77
C THR A 38 5.88 -9.10 -6.97
N GLY A 39 5.90 -7.92 -6.33
CA GLY A 39 6.95 -6.90 -6.44
C GLY A 39 8.32 -7.36 -5.92
N SER A 40 9.29 -6.45 -5.93
CA SER A 40 10.64 -6.74 -5.43
C SER A 40 10.58 -7.10 -3.94
N MET A 41 9.66 -6.48 -3.19
CA MET A 41 9.61 -6.55 -1.73
C MET A 41 10.96 -6.15 -1.14
N LEU A 42 11.57 -5.11 -1.72
CA LEU A 42 12.82 -4.54 -1.22
C LEU A 42 12.62 -4.08 0.23
N GLY A 43 13.53 -4.49 1.11
CA GLY A 43 13.43 -4.22 2.56
C GLY A 43 12.40 -5.07 3.33
N CYS A 44 11.61 -5.92 2.66
CA CYS A 44 10.51 -6.68 3.28
C CYS A 44 10.77 -8.20 3.37
N GLN A 45 12.03 -8.63 3.23
CA GLN A 45 12.41 -10.05 3.32
C GLN A 45 13.76 -10.25 4.04
N PRO A 46 13.96 -9.71 5.26
CA PRO A 46 15.18 -10.02 6.01
C PRO A 46 15.32 -11.53 6.23
N ALA A 47 16.57 -12.00 6.34
CA ALA A 47 16.84 -13.39 6.70
C ALA A 47 16.30 -13.69 8.10
N ASP A 48 15.65 -14.84 8.28
CA ASP A 48 15.05 -15.27 9.56
C ASP A 48 14.03 -14.29 10.16
N ALA A 49 13.42 -13.44 9.31
CA ALA A 49 12.46 -12.44 9.77
C ALA A 49 11.25 -13.08 10.46
N ARG A 50 10.74 -12.41 11.51
CA ARG A 50 9.42 -12.73 12.06
C ARG A 50 8.36 -12.40 11.02
N VAL A 51 7.45 -13.34 10.78
CA VAL A 51 6.36 -13.17 9.82
C VAL A 51 5.04 -13.58 10.44
N TRP A 52 3.95 -12.99 9.96
CA TRP A 52 2.60 -13.35 10.37
C TRP A 52 1.78 -13.79 9.17
N LEU A 53 1.16 -14.97 9.33
CA LEU A 53 0.38 -15.63 8.31
C LEU A 53 -1.10 -15.58 8.68
N SER A 54 -1.97 -15.27 7.72
CA SER A 54 -3.40 -15.56 7.85
C SER A 54 -3.69 -17.00 7.40
N THR A 55 -4.72 -17.61 7.99
CA THR A 55 -5.20 -18.95 7.61
C THR A 55 -6.51 -18.86 6.83
N SER A 56 -6.70 -19.78 5.89
CA SER A 56 -7.97 -19.95 5.19
C SER A 56 -8.43 -21.40 5.25
N ASP A 57 -9.67 -21.62 5.69
CA ASP A 57 -10.31 -22.94 5.72
C ASP A 57 -11.00 -23.32 4.41
N ASN A 58 -10.93 -22.46 3.38
CA ASN A 58 -11.50 -22.77 2.07
C ASN A 58 -10.82 -24.01 1.46
N PRO A 59 -11.53 -25.16 1.31
CA PRO A 59 -10.95 -26.42 0.86
C PRO A 59 -10.49 -26.37 -0.61
N LYS A 60 -10.91 -25.35 -1.38
CA LYS A 60 -10.46 -25.15 -2.76
C LYS A 60 -9.09 -24.49 -2.86
N ARG A 61 -8.55 -23.94 -1.76
CA ARG A 61 -7.22 -23.32 -1.77
C ARG A 61 -6.12 -24.37 -1.71
N LYS A 62 -5.14 -24.23 -2.60
CA LYS A 62 -3.93 -25.09 -2.59
C LYS A 62 -3.03 -24.83 -1.39
N LEU A 63 -2.96 -23.59 -0.93
CA LEU A 63 -2.13 -23.18 0.22
C LEU A 63 -3.05 -22.63 1.32
N LYS A 64 -2.92 -23.20 2.52
CA LYS A 64 -3.69 -22.81 3.71
C LYS A 64 -3.29 -21.41 4.21
N TYR A 65 -2.00 -21.10 4.13
CA TYR A 65 -1.41 -19.89 4.71
C TYR A 65 -1.19 -18.81 3.66
N THR A 66 -1.43 -17.55 4.05
CA THR A 66 -1.05 -16.36 3.27
C THR A 66 -0.14 -15.50 4.14
N TRP A 67 1.01 -15.10 3.61
CA TRP A 67 1.92 -14.18 4.30
C TRP A 67 1.36 -12.76 4.24
N GLU A 68 1.04 -12.20 5.40
CA GLU A 68 0.42 -10.87 5.52
C GLU A 68 1.43 -9.82 5.98
N LEU A 69 2.15 -10.10 7.07
CA LEU A 69 3.03 -9.13 7.74
C LEU A 69 4.45 -9.68 7.92
N VAL A 70 5.43 -8.78 7.98
CA VAL A 70 6.84 -9.10 8.24
C VAL A 70 7.46 -8.06 9.16
N GLU A 71 8.33 -8.49 10.07
CA GLU A 71 9.19 -7.61 10.85
C GLU A 71 10.43 -7.29 10.01
N THR A 72 10.57 -6.02 9.61
CA THR A 72 11.65 -5.56 8.71
C THR A 72 12.89 -5.12 9.46
N ALA A 73 12.71 -4.65 10.69
CA ALA A 73 13.72 -4.29 11.68
C ALA A 73 13.09 -4.43 13.08
N PRO A 74 13.87 -4.40 14.19
CA PRO A 74 13.30 -4.49 15.53
C PRO A 74 12.11 -3.53 15.71
N ASP A 75 10.96 -4.08 16.10
CA ASP A 75 9.69 -3.38 16.31
C ASP A 75 9.09 -2.65 15.08
N GLN A 76 9.63 -2.90 13.88
CA GLN A 76 9.13 -2.35 12.62
C GLN A 76 8.44 -3.42 11.80
N VAL A 77 7.15 -3.25 11.53
CA VAL A 77 6.32 -4.21 10.83
C VAL A 77 5.82 -3.61 9.53
N ALA A 78 5.82 -4.41 8.46
CA ALA A 78 5.26 -4.05 7.17
C ALA A 78 4.11 -5.00 6.78
N CYS A 79 3.07 -4.46 6.16
CA CYS A 79 2.04 -5.27 5.50
C CYS A 79 2.41 -5.46 4.04
N ILE A 80 2.83 -6.68 3.70
CA ILE A 80 3.33 -6.97 2.35
C ILE A 80 2.22 -7.30 1.37
N ASN A 81 1.00 -7.58 1.86
CA ASN A 81 -0.10 -8.01 1.02
C ASN A 81 -0.68 -6.87 0.17
N THR A 82 -0.32 -6.85 -1.11
CA THR A 82 -0.72 -5.80 -2.07
C THR A 82 -2.19 -5.83 -2.45
N ALA A 83 -2.99 -6.78 -1.95
CA ALA A 83 -4.46 -6.78 -2.11
C ALA A 83 -5.19 -5.93 -1.04
N ARG A 84 -4.48 -5.42 -0.03
CA ARG A 84 -5.06 -4.61 1.06
C ARG A 84 -5.21 -3.11 0.75
N PRO A 85 -4.23 -2.43 0.11
CA PRO A 85 -4.18 -0.97 0.03
C PRO A 85 -5.46 -0.29 -0.48
N ASN A 86 -6.05 -0.77 -1.58
CA ASN A 86 -7.26 -0.15 -2.13
C ASN A 86 -8.43 -0.19 -1.15
N ASN A 87 -8.59 -1.30 -0.42
CA ASN A 87 -9.63 -1.43 0.60
C ASN A 87 -9.28 -0.63 1.87
N GLN A 88 -8.00 -0.53 2.24
CA GLN A 88 -7.55 0.32 3.35
C GLN A 88 -7.89 1.79 3.07
N ALA A 89 -7.55 2.28 1.88
CA ALA A 89 -7.85 3.65 1.46
C ALA A 89 -9.36 3.89 1.42
N ARG A 90 -10.12 2.99 0.79
CA ARG A 90 -11.59 3.08 0.73
C ARG A 90 -12.22 3.14 2.12
N GLU A 91 -11.87 2.22 3.01
CA GLU A 91 -12.45 2.17 4.36
C GLU A 91 -12.11 3.44 5.15
N ALA A 92 -10.87 3.92 5.06
CA ALA A 92 -10.45 5.15 5.73
C ALA A 92 -11.18 6.41 5.21
N ILE A 93 -11.45 6.47 3.89
CA ILE A 93 -12.25 7.55 3.28
C ILE A 93 -13.71 7.47 3.75
N GLU A 94 -14.33 6.29 3.67
CA GLU A 94 -15.73 6.08 4.07
C GLU A 94 -15.96 6.30 5.57
N GLN A 95 -14.95 6.07 6.42
CA GLN A 95 -14.98 6.34 7.86
C GLN A 95 -14.64 7.79 8.24
N GLY A 96 -14.22 8.62 7.29
CA GLY A 96 -13.82 10.01 7.55
C GLY A 96 -12.44 10.17 8.19
N THR A 97 -11.62 9.11 8.22
CA THR A 97 -10.23 9.18 8.68
C THR A 97 -9.36 10.06 7.77
N VAL A 98 -9.75 10.17 6.49
CA VAL A 98 -9.11 11.05 5.50
C VAL A 98 -10.00 12.28 5.29
N PRO A 99 -9.85 13.35 6.09
CA PRO A 99 -10.67 14.56 5.98
C PRO A 99 -10.60 15.21 4.59
N GLU A 100 -9.47 15.11 3.88
CA GLU A 100 -9.26 15.68 2.53
C GLU A 100 -10.18 15.07 1.46
N LEU A 101 -10.68 13.86 1.72
CA LEU A 101 -11.55 13.07 0.83
C LEU A 101 -12.92 12.79 1.44
N SER A 102 -13.29 13.50 2.51
CA SER A 102 -14.59 13.37 3.16
C SER A 102 -15.70 14.12 2.41
N GLY A 103 -16.96 13.80 2.70
CA GLY A 103 -18.13 14.52 2.17
C GLY A 103 -18.66 14.05 0.81
N TYR A 104 -18.01 13.09 0.16
CA TYR A 104 -18.51 12.46 -1.06
C TYR A 104 -19.62 11.44 -0.75
N GLY A 105 -20.73 11.48 -1.51
CA GLY A 105 -21.85 10.55 -1.34
C GLY A 105 -21.60 9.14 -1.91
N HIS A 106 -20.63 8.99 -2.81
CA HIS A 106 -20.36 7.74 -3.51
C HIS A 106 -18.86 7.47 -3.63
N CYS A 107 -18.45 6.21 -3.42
CA CYS A 107 -17.10 5.71 -3.68
C CYS A 107 -17.18 4.45 -4.57
N LYS A 108 -16.70 4.54 -5.80
CA LYS A 108 -16.68 3.43 -6.77
C LYS A 108 -15.24 2.99 -7.05
N ALA A 109 -14.99 1.69 -7.02
CA ALA A 109 -13.67 1.13 -7.35
C ALA A 109 -13.54 0.80 -8.85
N GLU A 110 -12.30 0.75 -9.35
CA GLU A 110 -11.94 0.21 -10.68
C GLU A 110 -12.65 0.90 -11.86
N VAL A 111 -12.88 2.21 -11.75
CA VAL A 111 -13.58 3.00 -12.78
C VAL A 111 -12.64 3.27 -13.95
N ARG A 112 -13.09 3.02 -15.19
CA ARG A 112 -12.29 3.31 -16.38
C ARG A 112 -12.22 4.81 -16.65
N TYR A 113 -11.04 5.32 -16.99
CA TYR A 113 -10.81 6.73 -17.27
C TYR A 113 -9.63 6.95 -18.21
N GLY A 114 -9.48 8.21 -18.64
CA GLY A 114 -8.37 8.64 -19.49
C GLY A 114 -8.44 8.13 -20.94
N ALA A 115 -7.57 8.69 -21.78
CA ALA A 115 -7.47 8.32 -23.19
C ALA A 115 -6.84 6.92 -23.38
N GLU A 116 -6.03 6.46 -22.42
CA GLU A 116 -5.33 5.19 -22.52
C GLU A 116 -6.05 4.00 -21.86
N LYS A 117 -7.35 4.14 -21.58
CA LYS A 117 -8.23 3.10 -21.00
C LYS A 117 -7.73 2.52 -19.67
N SER A 118 -7.07 3.34 -18.86
CA SER A 118 -6.70 2.95 -17.50
C SER A 118 -7.91 2.82 -16.60
N ARG A 119 -7.68 2.23 -15.43
CA ARG A 119 -8.64 2.19 -14.34
C ARG A 119 -8.07 2.96 -13.17
N ILE A 120 -8.88 3.85 -12.60
CA ILE A 120 -8.58 4.50 -11.33
C ILE A 120 -8.96 3.53 -10.22
N ASP A 121 -8.19 3.53 -9.13
CA ASP A 121 -8.46 2.64 -8.00
C ASP A 121 -9.77 2.99 -7.33
N LEU A 122 -10.01 4.28 -7.04
CA LEU A 122 -11.25 4.80 -6.46
C LEU A 122 -11.70 6.10 -7.17
N HIS A 123 -13.00 6.21 -7.38
CA HIS A 123 -13.67 7.41 -7.89
C HIS A 123 -14.71 7.87 -6.88
N LEU A 124 -14.51 9.06 -6.32
CA LEU A 124 -15.41 9.66 -5.35
C LEU A 124 -16.28 10.69 -6.04
N SER A 125 -17.60 10.60 -5.85
CA SER A 125 -18.53 11.55 -6.48
C SER A 125 -19.69 11.95 -5.58
N GLY A 126 -20.38 13.03 -5.98
CA GLY A 126 -21.53 13.56 -5.25
C GLY A 126 -21.15 14.37 -4.02
N HIS A 127 -20.03 15.08 -4.05
CA HIS A 127 -19.70 16.08 -3.03
C HIS A 127 -20.58 17.33 -3.22
N PRO A 128 -21.03 18.02 -2.14
CA PRO A 128 -21.91 19.18 -2.25
C PRO A 128 -21.28 20.41 -2.95
N SER A 129 -19.95 20.52 -2.95
CA SER A 129 -19.24 21.73 -3.41
C SER A 129 -17.91 21.48 -4.12
N LEU A 130 -17.47 20.23 -4.28
CA LEU A 130 -16.18 19.88 -4.89
C LEU A 130 -16.43 19.03 -6.13
N ALA A 131 -15.49 19.09 -7.08
CA ALA A 131 -15.47 18.18 -8.23
C ALA A 131 -15.29 16.71 -7.79
N ASP A 132 -15.54 15.78 -8.70
CA ASP A 132 -15.29 14.37 -8.48
C ASP A 132 -13.78 14.14 -8.25
N ALA A 133 -13.45 13.20 -7.37
CA ALA A 133 -12.06 12.87 -7.04
C ALA A 133 -11.64 11.52 -7.61
N TRP A 134 -10.58 11.55 -8.42
CA TRP A 134 -9.93 10.42 -9.04
C TRP A 134 -8.72 10.02 -8.19
N VAL A 135 -8.86 8.94 -7.42
CA VAL A 135 -7.87 8.54 -6.41
C VAL A 135 -7.12 7.30 -6.85
N GLU A 136 -5.83 7.45 -7.13
CA GLU A 136 -4.90 6.37 -7.42
C GLU A 136 -4.18 5.96 -6.13
N VAL A 137 -4.20 4.68 -5.80
CA VAL A 137 -3.60 4.14 -4.58
C VAL A 137 -2.21 3.56 -4.88
N LYS A 138 -1.27 3.83 -3.97
CA LYS A 138 0.09 3.26 -3.97
C LYS A 138 0.42 2.67 -2.62
N ASN A 139 0.96 1.45 -2.62
CA ASN A 139 1.46 0.82 -1.41
C ASN A 139 2.90 1.22 -1.16
N VAL A 140 3.22 1.71 0.04
CA VAL A 140 4.59 2.07 0.44
C VAL A 140 5.03 1.14 1.56
N THR A 141 6.04 0.32 1.28
CA THR A 141 6.64 -0.60 2.26
C THR A 141 8.16 -0.50 2.33
N LEU A 142 8.82 0.14 1.36
CA LEU A 142 10.26 0.39 1.39
C LEU A 142 10.55 1.48 2.40
N CYS A 143 11.26 1.14 3.47
CA CYS A 143 11.61 2.03 4.56
C CYS A 143 13.13 2.09 4.71
N GLU A 144 13.71 3.29 4.68
CA GLU A 144 15.12 3.53 4.99
C GLU A 144 15.22 4.71 5.95
N GLU A 145 15.80 4.50 7.13
CA GLU A 145 15.97 5.55 8.16
C GLU A 145 14.66 6.30 8.49
N GLY A 146 13.55 5.58 8.52
CA GLY A 146 12.21 6.13 8.79
C GLY A 146 11.58 6.90 7.62
N ARG A 147 12.22 6.92 6.46
CA ARG A 147 11.69 7.48 5.21
C ARG A 147 11.09 6.36 4.36
N GLY A 148 9.86 6.57 3.92
CA GLY A 148 9.15 5.70 3.02
C GLY A 148 9.43 6.07 1.57
N TYR A 149 9.67 5.07 0.73
CA TYR A 149 9.99 5.30 -0.67
C TYR A 149 9.03 4.57 -1.61
N PHE A 150 8.66 5.25 -2.67
CA PHE A 150 7.98 4.65 -3.81
C PHE A 150 8.57 5.14 -5.13
N PRO A 151 8.82 4.26 -6.11
CA PRO A 151 8.59 2.80 -6.09
C PRO A 151 9.78 2.01 -5.49
N ASP A 152 9.57 0.70 -5.25
CA ASP A 152 10.62 -0.26 -4.84
C ASP A 152 11.31 -0.98 -6.03
N ALA A 153 10.94 -0.61 -7.25
CA ALA A 153 11.51 -1.01 -8.54
C ALA A 153 11.04 -0.04 -9.64
N VAL A 154 11.75 0.05 -10.77
CA VAL A 154 11.32 0.87 -11.93
C VAL A 154 9.90 0.51 -12.37
N THR A 155 9.02 1.52 -12.53
CA THR A 155 7.58 1.34 -12.78
C THR A 155 7.05 2.21 -13.92
N THR A 156 7.19 1.73 -15.16
CA THR A 156 6.60 2.41 -16.34
C THR A 156 5.07 2.51 -16.25
N ARG A 157 4.42 1.56 -15.58
CA ARG A 157 2.97 1.62 -15.31
C ARG A 157 2.61 2.73 -14.32
N GLY A 158 3.35 2.89 -13.23
CA GLY A 158 3.12 3.99 -12.28
C GLY A 158 3.34 5.35 -12.93
N GLN A 159 4.39 5.48 -13.75
CA GLN A 159 4.66 6.68 -14.54
C GLN A 159 3.50 7.04 -15.49
N LYS A 160 2.89 6.03 -16.14
CA LYS A 160 1.69 6.24 -16.96
C LYS A 160 0.52 6.78 -16.15
N HIS A 161 0.23 6.16 -15.01
CA HIS A 161 -0.90 6.57 -14.18
C HIS A 161 -0.74 8.02 -13.67
N LEU A 162 0.49 8.45 -13.33
CA LEU A 162 0.78 9.86 -13.01
C LEU A 162 0.40 10.82 -14.15
N ARG A 163 0.73 10.49 -15.40
CA ARG A 163 0.35 11.31 -16.56
C ARG A 163 -1.16 11.41 -16.75
N GLU A 164 -1.89 10.34 -16.46
CA GLU A 164 -3.35 10.35 -16.52
C GLU A 164 -3.96 11.19 -15.39
N LEU A 165 -3.43 11.11 -14.17
CA LEU A 165 -3.83 11.99 -13.07
C LEU A 165 -3.59 13.47 -13.40
N MET A 166 -2.42 13.80 -13.95
CA MET A 166 -2.13 15.17 -14.43
C MET A 166 -3.15 15.65 -15.46
N THR A 167 -3.61 14.75 -16.33
CA THR A 167 -4.64 15.07 -17.34
C THR A 167 -5.97 15.37 -16.66
N GLN A 168 -6.36 14.63 -15.62
CA GLN A 168 -7.58 14.91 -14.84
C GLN A 168 -7.50 16.23 -14.08
N ALA A 169 -6.37 16.49 -13.41
CA ALA A 169 -6.14 17.75 -12.70
C ALA A 169 -6.28 18.96 -13.65
N ARG A 170 -5.66 18.90 -14.83
CA ARG A 170 -5.75 19.95 -15.85
C ARG A 170 -7.16 20.12 -16.45
N ALA A 171 -8.00 19.09 -16.37
CA ALA A 171 -9.39 19.15 -16.78
C ALA A 171 -10.31 19.79 -15.71
N GLY A 172 -9.78 20.11 -14.53
CA GLY A 172 -10.53 20.72 -13.42
C GLY A 172 -11.18 19.70 -12.48
N GLU A 173 -10.94 18.41 -12.67
CA GLU A 173 -11.32 17.36 -11.71
C GLU A 173 -10.28 17.29 -10.57
N ARG A 174 -10.66 16.74 -9.41
CA ARG A 174 -9.68 16.46 -8.36
C ARG A 174 -8.94 15.17 -8.71
N ALA A 175 -7.62 15.24 -8.83
CA ALA A 175 -6.77 14.07 -9.05
C ALA A 175 -5.90 13.87 -7.81
N VAL A 176 -5.91 12.66 -7.25
CA VAL A 176 -5.27 12.36 -5.97
C VAL A 176 -4.37 11.14 -6.13
N LEU A 177 -3.11 11.27 -5.72
CA LEU A 177 -2.24 10.13 -5.50
C LEU A 177 -2.17 9.84 -4.00
N PHE A 178 -2.72 8.70 -3.61
CA PHE A 178 -2.87 8.28 -2.22
C PHE A 178 -1.88 7.17 -1.88
N PHE A 179 -0.86 7.50 -1.10
CA PHE A 179 0.09 6.54 -0.56
C PHE A 179 -0.45 5.89 0.72
N VAL A 180 -0.79 4.61 0.62
CA VAL A 180 -1.01 3.75 1.78
C VAL A 180 0.35 3.30 2.32
N VAL A 181 0.71 3.83 3.48
CA VAL A 181 1.98 3.55 4.15
C VAL A 181 1.81 2.33 5.05
N ASN A 182 2.12 1.16 4.50
CA ASN A 182 2.00 -0.14 5.15
C ASN A 182 3.31 -0.57 5.81
N HIS A 183 3.90 0.32 6.60
CA HIS A 183 5.12 0.06 7.36
C HIS A 183 5.18 0.98 8.59
N THR A 184 5.29 0.42 9.79
CA THR A 184 5.22 1.19 11.05
C THR A 184 6.41 2.13 11.25
N GLY A 185 7.58 1.78 10.71
CA GLY A 185 8.79 2.62 10.77
C GLY A 185 8.75 3.89 9.90
N ILE A 186 7.82 4.03 8.95
CA ILE A 186 7.82 5.15 8.00
C ILE A 186 7.15 6.38 8.62
N SER A 187 7.82 7.53 8.62
CA SER A 187 7.29 8.81 9.12
C SER A 187 7.09 9.89 8.04
N SER A 188 7.55 9.63 6.81
CA SER A 188 7.35 10.50 5.64
C SER A 188 7.45 9.67 4.36
N VAL A 189 6.86 10.13 3.26
CA VAL A 189 6.95 9.47 1.95
C VAL A 189 7.73 10.34 0.97
N ARG A 190 8.60 9.71 0.17
CA ARG A 190 9.44 10.35 -0.84
C ARG A 190 9.42 9.55 -2.15
N PRO A 191 9.61 10.21 -3.31
CA PRO A 191 9.93 9.49 -4.53
C PRO A 191 11.29 8.78 -4.37
N ALA A 192 11.37 7.54 -4.82
CA ALA A 192 12.60 6.76 -4.82
C ALA A 192 13.47 7.14 -6.04
N ASP A 193 14.01 8.36 -6.09
CA ASP A 193 14.81 8.83 -7.24
C ASP A 193 16.02 7.93 -7.53
N HIS A 194 16.56 7.28 -6.50
CA HIS A 194 17.68 6.33 -6.60
C HIS A 194 17.27 4.98 -7.22
N ILE A 195 15.96 4.70 -7.36
CA ILE A 195 15.40 3.48 -7.98
C ILE A 195 14.76 3.81 -9.32
N ASP A 196 13.88 4.81 -9.36
CA ASP A 196 13.16 5.27 -10.56
C ASP A 196 13.11 6.79 -10.60
N ARG A 197 14.22 7.38 -11.04
CA ARG A 197 14.35 8.83 -11.25
C ARG A 197 13.24 9.41 -12.13
N ALA A 198 12.82 8.69 -13.17
CA ALA A 198 11.78 9.17 -14.08
C ALA A 198 10.41 9.25 -13.38
N TYR A 199 10.09 8.30 -12.48
CA TYR A 199 8.90 8.40 -11.64
C TYR A 199 8.97 9.61 -10.70
N GLY A 200 10.11 9.85 -10.07
CA GLY A 200 10.27 10.98 -9.15
C GLY A 200 10.20 12.34 -9.84
N GLU A 201 10.75 12.49 -11.05
CA GLU A 201 10.57 13.68 -11.89
C GLU A 201 9.08 13.88 -12.24
N LEU A 202 8.39 12.83 -12.67
CA LEU A 202 6.95 12.89 -12.96
C LEU A 202 6.08 13.19 -11.74
N LEU A 203 6.46 12.71 -10.55
CA LEU A 203 5.71 13.00 -9.32
C LEU A 203 5.76 14.49 -8.98
N ARG A 204 6.92 15.14 -9.18
CA ARG A 204 7.07 16.60 -9.02
C ARG A 204 6.28 17.36 -10.08
N GLU A 205 6.28 16.90 -11.32
CA GLU A 205 5.43 17.48 -12.37
C GLU A 205 3.94 17.35 -12.04
N ALA A 206 3.54 16.22 -11.43
CA ALA A 206 2.16 15.97 -11.05
C ALA A 206 1.68 16.93 -9.94
N ASP A 207 2.51 17.14 -8.92
CA ASP A 207 2.25 18.13 -7.87
C ASP A 207 2.06 19.54 -8.45
N VAL A 208 2.97 19.99 -9.32
CA VAL A 208 2.87 21.29 -10.01
C VAL A 208 1.62 21.38 -10.89
N ALA A 209 1.18 20.25 -11.49
CA ALA A 209 -0.02 20.19 -12.31
C ALA A 209 -1.33 20.16 -11.51
N GLY A 210 -1.27 20.14 -10.16
CA GLY A 210 -2.43 20.14 -9.28
C GLY A 210 -2.91 18.76 -8.86
N VAL A 211 -2.09 17.71 -9.00
CA VAL A 211 -2.38 16.40 -8.40
C VAL A 211 -2.11 16.47 -6.90
N GLU A 212 -3.12 16.17 -6.09
CA GLU A 212 -3.01 16.16 -4.64
C GLU A 212 -2.25 14.92 -4.17
N LEU A 213 -1.24 15.10 -3.31
CA LEU A 213 -0.43 14.01 -2.78
C LEU A 213 -0.78 13.77 -1.31
N LEU A 214 -1.36 12.61 -1.02
CA LEU A 214 -1.74 12.21 0.34
C LEU A 214 -0.97 10.97 0.75
N ALA A 215 -0.59 10.87 2.01
CA ALA A 215 -0.02 9.66 2.58
C ALA A 215 -0.57 9.39 3.97
N TYR A 216 -1.02 8.16 4.20
CA TYR A 216 -1.57 7.74 5.49
C TYR A 216 -0.96 6.42 5.93
N ARG A 217 -0.51 6.37 7.19
CA ARG A 217 0.11 5.20 7.81
C ARG A 217 -0.92 4.28 8.42
N ALA A 218 -0.72 2.98 8.22
CA ALA A 218 -1.52 1.94 8.83
C ALA A 218 -1.03 1.62 10.25
N ALA A 219 -1.96 1.41 11.18
CA ALA A 219 -1.69 0.75 12.44
C ALA A 219 -1.55 -0.75 12.15
N LEU A 220 -0.34 -1.30 12.25
CA LEU A 220 -0.04 -2.71 11.96
C LEU A 220 0.32 -3.53 13.20
N SER A 221 0.49 -2.86 14.35
CA SER A 221 0.89 -3.46 15.62
C SER A 221 0.17 -2.77 16.77
N GLY A 222 -0.35 -3.57 17.70
CA GLY A 222 -0.84 -3.13 19.01
C GLY A 222 0.24 -3.26 20.11
N PRO A 223 -0.13 -3.12 21.39
CA PRO A 223 0.81 -3.17 22.52
C PRO A 223 1.59 -4.49 22.65
N GLU A 224 1.01 -5.60 22.18
CA GLU A 224 1.60 -6.94 22.26
C GLU A 224 2.16 -7.42 20.90
N GLY A 225 2.23 -6.53 19.90
CA GLY A 225 2.64 -6.85 18.53
C GLY A 225 1.47 -6.87 17.54
N PRO A 226 1.65 -7.46 16.34
CA PRO A 226 0.61 -7.49 15.31
C PRO A 226 -0.65 -8.25 15.74
N ASP A 227 -1.77 -7.54 15.82
CA ASP A 227 -3.10 -8.06 16.19
C ASP A 227 -4.03 -8.25 14.98
N GLY A 228 -3.53 -7.94 13.78
CA GLY A 228 -4.26 -8.03 12.53
C GLY A 228 -5.08 -6.79 12.19
N ASP A 229 -5.05 -5.73 12.99
CA ASP A 229 -5.48 -4.43 12.50
C ASP A 229 -4.51 -3.94 11.43
N VAL A 230 -5.07 -3.38 10.35
CA VAL A 230 -4.32 -2.71 9.28
C VAL A 230 -5.04 -1.44 8.83
N SER A 231 -5.84 -0.84 9.71
CA SER A 231 -6.54 0.42 9.46
C SER A 231 -5.57 1.58 9.27
N LEU A 232 -5.87 2.51 8.37
CA LEU A 232 -5.13 3.77 8.28
C LEU A 232 -5.51 4.64 9.48
N VAL A 233 -4.54 5.33 10.07
CA VAL A 233 -4.75 6.05 11.34
C VAL A 233 -4.21 7.48 11.35
N GLU A 234 -3.15 7.77 10.61
CA GLU A 234 -2.50 9.09 10.67
C GLU A 234 -1.95 9.50 9.32
N SER A 235 -2.01 10.80 9.03
CA SER A 235 -1.33 11.37 7.88
C SER A 235 0.17 11.47 8.14
N VAL A 236 0.95 11.23 7.09
CA VAL A 236 2.40 11.47 7.09
C VAL A 236 2.75 12.40 5.92
N PRO A 237 3.75 13.28 6.06
CA PRO A 237 4.11 14.20 5.00
C PRO A 237 4.66 13.48 3.76
N VAL A 238 4.24 13.93 2.58
CA VAL A 238 4.90 13.62 1.31
C VAL A 238 5.95 14.70 1.03
N ILE A 239 7.20 14.32 0.85
CA ILE A 239 8.32 15.24 0.64
C ILE A 239 8.90 15.00 -0.76
N LEU A 240 8.85 16.03 -1.61
CA LEU A 240 9.30 15.96 -3.00
C LEU A 240 10.73 16.50 -3.20
N GLU A 241 11.23 17.27 -2.24
CA GLU A 241 12.58 17.81 -2.27
C GLU A 241 13.63 16.69 -2.10
N ALA A 242 14.74 16.82 -2.81
CA ALA A 242 15.88 15.92 -2.70
C ALA A 242 16.58 16.10 -1.35
#